data_AF-A0A1E7IGZ3-F1
#
_entry.id   AF-A0A1E7IGZ3-F1
#
_cell.length_a   1.000
_cell.length_b   1.000
_cell.length_c   1.000
_cell.angle_alpha   90.00
_cell.angle_beta   90.00
_cell.angle_gamma   90.00
#
_symmetry.space_group_name_H-M   'P 1'
#
loop_
_entity.id
_entity.type
_entity.pdbx_description
1 polymer ?
#
loop_
_entity_poly.entity_id
_entity_poly.type
_entity_poly.pdbx_seq_one_letter_code
_entity_poly.pdbx_strand_id
1 'polypeptide(L)'
;GKDSWRFTEAGSDITMVTSRDKIAMIRQNPDRQEPPLDETIARYFSDVDIVITEGFKKNTLPKIEVHRRECRSQLLYRGENHDPALLAVASDEPLDLDVPVFDLNDASGLCDIIEAQLLS
;
A
#
# COMPACT_ATOMS: atom_id res chain seq x y z
N GLY A 1 4.52 -20.29 -11.28
CA GLY A 1 4.73 -21.73 -11.51
C GLY A 1 6.17 -21.98 -11.92
N LYS A 2 6.64 -23.24 -11.90
CA LYS A 2 8.02 -23.59 -12.27
C LYS A 2 8.41 -23.06 -13.67
N ASP A 3 7.49 -23.12 -14.64
CA ASP A 3 7.79 -22.69 -16.01
C ASP A 3 7.80 -21.17 -16.19
N SER A 4 6.91 -20.44 -15.50
CA SER A 4 6.95 -18.95 -15.53
C SER A 4 8.25 -18.41 -14.93
N TRP A 5 8.78 -19.07 -13.89
CA TRP A 5 10.08 -18.73 -13.32
C TRP A 5 11.23 -18.97 -14.32
N ARG A 6 11.20 -20.08 -15.07
CA ARG A 6 12.20 -20.38 -16.10
C ARG A 6 12.19 -19.37 -17.26
N PHE A 7 11.02 -18.90 -17.69
CA PHE A 7 10.95 -17.84 -18.71
C PHE A 7 11.48 -16.49 -18.22
N THR A 8 11.27 -16.19 -16.93
CA THR A 8 11.85 -15.01 -16.30
C THR A 8 13.37 -15.13 -16.20
N GLU A 9 13.89 -16.28 -15.79
CA GLU A 9 15.34 -16.56 -15.68
C GLU A 9 16.03 -16.53 -17.05
N ALA A 10 15.33 -16.93 -18.12
CA ALA A 10 15.83 -16.85 -19.50
C ALA A 10 15.94 -15.42 -20.06
N GLY A 11 15.60 -14.39 -19.28
CA GLY A 11 15.78 -12.98 -19.65
C GLY A 11 14.55 -12.29 -20.23
N SER A 12 13.34 -12.83 -20.01
CA SER A 12 12.12 -12.14 -20.45
C SER A 12 11.86 -10.90 -19.59
N ASP A 13 11.71 -9.73 -20.23
CA ASP A 13 11.35 -8.48 -19.55
C ASP A 13 10.00 -8.57 -18.83
N ILE A 14 9.08 -9.37 -19.39
CA ILE A 14 7.75 -9.63 -18.84
C ILE A 14 7.44 -11.12 -18.95
N THR A 15 6.96 -11.71 -17.86
CA THR A 15 6.32 -13.03 -17.87
C THR A 15 4.89 -12.88 -17.34
N MET A 16 3.92 -13.44 -18.06
CA MET A 16 2.50 -13.37 -17.69
C MET A 16 1.85 -14.76 -17.76
N VAL A 17 1.07 -15.09 -16.73
CA VAL A 17 0.19 -16.26 -16.70
C VAL A 17 -1.24 -15.75 -16.74
N THR A 18 -2.00 -16.18 -17.74
CA THR A 18 -3.41 -15.83 -17.90
C THR A 18 -4.29 -17.06 -17.71
N SER A 19 -5.45 -16.86 -17.09
CA SER A 19 -6.47 -17.87 -16.86
C SER A 19 -7.85 -17.23 -16.99
N ARG A 20 -8.91 -18.04 -16.94
CA ARG A 20 -10.29 -17.53 -16.98
C ARG A 20 -10.57 -16.52 -15.87
N ASP A 21 -10.02 -16.74 -14.68
CA ASP A 21 -10.44 -16.01 -13.47
C ASP A 21 -9.43 -14.94 -13.04
N LYS A 22 -8.17 -15.03 -13.49
CA LYS A 22 -7.10 -14.11 -13.06
C LYS A 22 -5.89 -14.11 -13.98
N ILE A 23 -5.13 -13.02 -13.87
CA ILE A 23 -3.81 -12.84 -14.47
C ILE A 23 -2.77 -12.69 -13.35
N ALA A 24 -1.60 -13.28 -13.54
CA ALA A 24 -0.41 -13.00 -12.75
C ALA A 24 0.70 -12.51 -13.68
N MET A 25 1.26 -11.33 -13.40
CA MET A 25 2.30 -10.69 -14.21
C MET A 25 3.54 -10.43 -13.36
N ILE A 26 4.71 -10.74 -13.91
CA ILE A 26 6.02 -10.38 -13.38
C ILE A 26 6.70 -9.53 -14.45
N ARG A 27 7.14 -8.33 -14.08
CA ARG A 27 7.93 -7.45 -14.94
C ARG A 27 9.25 -7.16 -14.25
N GLN A 28 10.34 -7.26 -15.01
CA GLN A 28 11.64 -6.77 -14.58
C GLN A 28 11.71 -5.26 -14.72
N ASN A 29 12.15 -4.57 -13.68
CA ASN A 29 12.35 -3.12 -13.75
C ASN A 29 13.57 -2.79 -14.61
N PRO A 30 13.47 -1.81 -15.52
CA PRO A 30 14.63 -1.29 -16.25
C PRO A 30 15.74 -0.89 -15.27
N ASP A 31 16.97 -1.28 -15.58
CA ASP A 31 18.16 -1.01 -14.75
C ASP A 31 18.05 -1.44 -13.27
N ARG A 32 17.09 -2.34 -12.95
CA ARG A 32 16.74 -2.75 -11.59
C ARG A 32 16.33 -1.59 -10.67
N GLN A 33 15.83 -0.51 -11.24
CA GLN A 33 15.36 0.65 -10.49
C GLN A 33 13.86 0.56 -10.22
N GLU A 34 13.46 0.66 -8.96
CA GLU A 34 12.05 0.74 -8.59
C GLU A 34 11.44 2.04 -9.15
N PRO A 35 10.38 1.96 -9.99
CA PRO A 35 9.72 3.15 -10.50
C PRO A 35 8.97 3.88 -9.37
N PRO A 36 8.72 5.19 -9.52
CA PRO A 36 7.78 5.91 -8.68
C PRO A 36 6.42 5.21 -8.61
N LEU A 37 5.76 5.30 -7.45
CA LEU A 37 4.49 4.61 -7.21
C LEU A 37 3.36 5.14 -8.12
N ASP A 38 3.32 6.45 -8.33
CA ASP A 38 2.38 7.13 -9.23
C ASP A 38 2.52 6.66 -10.69
N GLU A 39 3.75 6.51 -11.19
CA GLU A 39 3.99 5.92 -12.51
C GLU A 39 3.50 4.47 -12.59
N THR A 40 3.69 3.70 -11.52
CA THR A 40 3.24 2.30 -11.44
C THR A 40 1.71 2.21 -11.46
N ILE A 41 1.04 3.06 -10.67
CA ILE A 41 -0.43 3.16 -10.63
C ILE A 41 -0.98 3.53 -12.01
N ALA A 42 -0.46 4.61 -12.61
CA ALA A 42 -0.91 5.07 -13.92
C ALA A 42 -0.74 4.01 -15.03
N ARG A 43 0.31 3.19 -14.93
CA ARG A 43 0.63 2.18 -15.95
C ARG A 43 -0.23 0.91 -15.85
N TYR A 44 -0.57 0.45 -14.65
CA TYR A 44 -1.17 -0.88 -14.45
C TYR A 44 -2.55 -0.89 -13.80
N PHE A 45 -2.96 0.20 -13.16
CA PHE A 45 -4.14 0.22 -12.29
C PHE A 45 -5.04 1.43 -12.62
N SER A 46 -5.17 1.75 -13.91
CA SER A 46 -6.01 2.87 -14.37
C SER A 46 -7.51 2.55 -14.47
N ASP A 47 -7.87 1.28 -14.25
CA ASP A 47 -9.21 0.70 -14.40
C ASP A 47 -9.84 0.27 -13.06
N VAL A 48 -9.34 0.79 -11.94
CA VAL A 48 -9.86 0.49 -10.59
C VAL A 48 -10.19 1.78 -9.83
N ASP A 49 -11.16 1.68 -8.92
CA ASP A 49 -11.58 2.82 -8.09
C ASP A 49 -10.58 3.11 -6.94
N ILE A 50 -9.97 2.07 -6.37
CA ILE A 50 -9.01 2.17 -5.27
C ILE A 50 -7.81 1.27 -5.51
N VAL A 51 -6.61 1.80 -5.20
CA VAL A 51 -5.38 1.02 -5.03
C VAL A 51 -4.91 1.15 -3.57
N ILE A 52 -4.79 0.01 -2.87
CA ILE A 52 -4.22 -0.04 -1.52
C ILE A 52 -2.77 -0.53 -1.62
N THR A 53 -1.84 0.21 -1.03
CA THR A 53 -0.43 -0.14 -1.00
C THR A 53 0.05 -0.32 0.44
N GLU A 54 0.78 -1.40 0.70
CA GLU A 54 1.52 -1.55 1.95
C GLU A 54 2.95 -1.02 1.78
N GLY A 55 3.39 -0.11 2.65
CA GLY A 55 4.73 0.49 2.59
C GLY A 55 4.75 1.91 2.01
N PHE A 56 5.75 2.22 1.19
CA PHE A 56 5.94 3.55 0.54
C PHE A 56 5.84 4.76 1.49
N LYS A 57 6.45 4.66 2.67
CA LYS A 57 6.32 5.64 3.77
C LYS A 57 6.61 7.10 3.38
N LYS A 58 7.43 7.32 2.34
CA LYS A 58 7.87 8.65 1.88
C LYS A 58 6.98 9.27 0.79
N ASN A 59 5.92 8.59 0.34
CA ASN A 59 5.01 9.17 -0.65
C ASN A 59 4.11 10.25 0.00
N THR A 60 3.44 11.05 -0.83
CA THR A 60 2.49 12.08 -0.39
C THR A 60 1.03 11.63 -0.53
N LEU A 61 0.79 10.34 -0.73
CA LEU A 61 -0.56 9.80 -0.88
C LEU A 61 -1.23 9.68 0.49
N PRO A 62 -2.57 9.76 0.55
CA PRO A 62 -3.32 9.51 1.78
C PRO A 62 -2.95 8.15 2.37
N LYS A 63 -2.74 8.10 3.68
CA LYS A 63 -2.24 6.90 4.36
C LYS A 63 -2.85 6.68 5.73
N ILE A 64 -2.89 5.42 6.13
CA ILE A 64 -3.28 4.99 7.47
C ILE A 64 -2.04 4.36 8.10
N GLU A 65 -1.70 4.79 9.32
CA GLU A 65 -0.60 4.18 10.07
C GLU A 65 -1.14 3.02 10.92
N VAL A 66 -0.50 1.85 10.80
CA VAL A 66 -0.78 0.71 11.69
C VAL A 66 0.32 0.68 12.76
N HIS A 67 -0.03 1.05 13.99
CA HIS A 67 0.89 1.13 15.12
C HIS A 67 0.63 0.02 16.13
N ARG A 68 1.62 -0.85 16.32
CA ARG A 68 1.62 -1.86 17.38
C ARG A 68 2.69 -1.50 18.39
N ARG A 69 2.31 -1.31 19.66
CA ARG A 69 3.21 -0.93 20.75
C ARG A 69 4.41 -1.87 20.88
N GLU A 70 4.20 -3.17 20.65
CA GLU A 70 5.26 -4.18 20.72
C GLU A 70 6.30 -4.07 19.59
N CYS A 71 5.92 -3.51 18.45
CA CYS A 71 6.79 -3.39 17.28
C CYS A 71 7.59 -2.08 17.29
N ARG A 72 6.99 -0.98 17.75
CA ARG A 72 7.62 0.33 17.84
C ARG A 72 7.09 1.12 19.03
N SER A 73 7.97 1.91 19.65
CA SER A 73 7.60 2.79 20.76
C SER A 73 7.08 4.16 20.33
N GLN A 74 7.35 4.58 19.09
CA GLN A 74 6.94 5.88 18.56
C GLN A 74 6.21 5.68 17.23
N LEU A 75 5.21 6.53 17.01
CA LEU A 75 4.54 6.68 15.72
C LEU A 75 5.52 7.22 14.69
N LEU A 76 5.35 6.79 13.45
CA LEU A 76 6.05 7.34 12.30
C LEU A 76 5.62 8.79 12.13
N TYR A 77 4.35 9.02 11.80
CA TYR A 77 3.89 10.29 11.22
C TYR A 77 3.39 11.32 12.23
N ARG A 78 3.41 10.99 13.52
CA ARG A 78 3.18 11.91 14.65
C ARG A 78 4.21 11.74 15.77
N GLY A 79 5.34 11.07 15.48
CA GLY A 79 6.46 10.91 16.41
C GLY A 79 7.79 11.23 15.74
N GLU A 80 8.16 10.48 14.70
CA GLU A 80 9.43 10.67 13.97
C GLU A 80 9.36 11.83 12.96
N ASN A 81 8.25 11.94 12.22
CA ASN A 81 7.97 13.01 11.28
C ASN A 81 6.52 13.49 11.42
N HIS A 82 6.19 14.63 10.81
CA HIS A 82 4.82 15.12 10.73
C HIS A 82 4.36 15.08 9.27
N ASP A 83 3.52 14.10 8.94
CA ASP A 83 3.01 13.92 7.58
C ASP A 83 1.54 14.39 7.48
N PRO A 84 1.25 15.45 6.70
CA PRO A 84 -0.11 15.96 6.55
C PRO A 84 -1.04 15.01 5.78
N ALA A 85 -0.51 14.00 5.07
CA ALA A 85 -1.31 13.01 4.35
C ALA A 85 -1.82 11.85 5.24
N LEU A 86 -1.48 11.85 6.54
CA LEU A 86 -1.99 10.88 7.50
C LEU A 86 -3.51 11.08 7.70
N LEU A 87 -4.30 10.08 7.33
CA LEU A 87 -5.75 10.10 7.49
C LEU A 87 -6.20 9.57 8.85
N ALA A 88 -5.57 8.50 9.35
CA ALA A 88 -5.92 7.85 10.60
C ALA A 88 -4.78 6.96 11.11
N VAL A 89 -4.89 6.53 12.36
CA VAL A 89 -4.02 5.52 12.97
C VAL A 89 -4.87 4.35 13.45
N ALA A 90 -4.44 3.12 13.16
CA ALA A 90 -4.96 1.91 13.77
C ALA A 90 -3.97 1.44 14.84
N SER A 91 -4.40 1.26 16.10
CA SER A 91 -3.49 0.94 17.20
C SER A 91 -4.05 -0.04 18.24
N ASP A 92 -3.14 -0.76 18.91
CA ASP A 92 -3.41 -1.62 20.08
C ASP A 92 -3.27 -0.88 21.42
N GLU A 93 -2.95 0.42 21.39
CA GLU A 93 -2.89 1.26 22.57
C GLU A 93 -3.67 2.57 22.36
N PRO A 94 -4.18 3.19 23.44
CA PRO A 94 -4.82 4.49 23.33
C PRO A 94 -3.78 5.56 22.97
N LEU A 95 -4.10 6.37 21.96
CA LEU A 95 -3.27 7.47 21.48
C LEU A 95 -4.09 8.76 21.44
N ASP A 96 -3.49 9.87 21.83
CA ASP A 96 -4.08 11.21 21.73
C ASP A 96 -3.48 11.94 20.53
N LEU A 97 -4.22 11.97 19.41
CA LEU A 97 -3.74 12.46 18.11
C LEU A 97 -4.75 13.43 17.48
N ASP A 98 -4.26 14.22 16.52
CA ASP A 98 -5.04 15.13 15.67
C ASP A 98 -5.80 14.43 14.53
N VAL A 99 -5.65 13.11 14.41
CA VAL A 99 -6.34 12.26 13.44
C VAL A 99 -7.12 11.14 14.16
N PRO A 100 -8.18 10.58 13.55
CA PRO A 100 -8.91 9.46 14.12
C PRO A 100 -8.00 8.28 14.48
N VAL A 101 -8.25 7.67 15.64
CA VAL A 101 -7.57 6.47 16.11
C VAL A 101 -8.58 5.34 16.23
N PHE A 102 -8.29 4.21 15.57
CA PHE A 102 -9.12 3.01 15.53
C PHE A 102 -8.41 1.86 16.25
N ASP A 103 -9.18 0.90 16.77
CA ASP A 103 -8.63 -0.38 17.21
C ASP A 103 -8.10 -1.16 16.00
N LEU A 104 -7.02 -1.94 16.16
CA LEU A 104 -6.47 -2.77 15.08
C LEU A 104 -7.48 -3.74 14.45
N ASN A 105 -8.52 -4.12 15.20
CA ASN A 105 -9.57 -5.03 14.75
C ASN A 105 -10.81 -4.29 14.22
N ASP A 106 -10.83 -2.95 14.24
CA ASP A 106 -11.93 -2.16 13.70
C ASP A 106 -11.78 -1.93 12.19
N ALA A 107 -11.89 -3.02 11.44
CA ALA A 107 -11.85 -2.98 9.98
C ALA A 107 -13.03 -2.16 9.40
N SER A 108 -14.19 -2.14 10.07
CA SER A 108 -15.36 -1.40 9.60
C SER A 108 -15.12 0.10 9.65
N GLY A 109 -14.65 0.63 10.79
CA GLY A 109 -14.35 2.06 10.92
C GLY A 109 -13.27 2.53 9.95
N LEU A 110 -12.27 1.68 9.67
CA LEU A 110 -11.26 1.96 8.66
C LEU A 110 -11.83 1.96 7.23
N CYS A 111 -12.76 1.07 6.90
CA CYS A 111 -13.44 1.11 5.61
C CYS A 111 -14.30 2.36 5.46
N ASP A 112 -15.03 2.76 6.50
CA ASP A 112 -15.91 3.93 6.47
C ASP A 112 -15.12 5.22 6.20
N ILE A 113 -13.94 5.39 6.83
CA ILE A 113 -13.10 6.57 6.56
C ILE A 113 -12.48 6.54 5.16
N ILE A 114 -12.13 5.36 4.64
CA ILE A 114 -11.61 5.22 3.26
C ILE A 114 -12.70 5.63 2.26
N GLU A 115 -13.91 5.11 2.40
CA GLU A 115 -15.04 5.45 1.53
C GLU A 115 -15.34 6.96 1.57
N ALA A 116 -15.45 7.53 2.78
CA ALA A 116 -15.79 8.93 2.97
C ALA A 116 -14.71 9.93 2.51
N GLN A 117 -13.44 9.52 2.40
CA GLN A 117 -12.35 10.41 1.99
C GLN A 117 -11.94 10.23 0.53
N LEU A 118 -12.15 9.04 -0.06
CA LEU A 118 -11.56 8.68 -1.36
C LEU A 118 -12.59 8.28 -2.42
N LEU A 119 -13.83 7.95 -2.05
CA LEU A 119 -14.86 7.47 -3.00
C LEU A 119 -16.12 8.33 -3.09
N SER A 120 -16.29 9.32 -2.21
CA SER A 120 -17.39 10.28 -2.23
C SER A 120 -17.09 11.50 -3.10
#